data_AF-A0A940QT34-F1
#
_entry.id   AF-A0A940QT34-F1
#
_cell.length_a   1.000
_cell.length_b   1.000
_cell.length_c   1.000
_cell.angle_alpha   90.00
_cell.angle_beta   90.00
_cell.angle_gamma   90.00
#
_symmetry.space_group_name_H-M   'P 1'
#
loop_
_entity.id
_entity.type
_entity.pdbx_description
1 polymer ?
#
loop_
_entity_poly.entity_id
_entity_poly.type
_entity_poly.pdbx_seq_one_letter_code
_entity_poly.pdbx_strand_id
1 'polypeptide(L)' 'MKARILAVGGGIAVLLLMVAMRIVQFTLTDSPDLARLARRQHHEQIHIAAHRGAILDRHGETLASSV' A
#
# COMPACT_ATOMS: atom_id res chain seq x y z
N MET A 1 -44.64 3.99 17.81
CA MET A 1 -43.29 4.58 17.98
C MET A 1 -42.24 3.60 18.49
N LYS A 2 -42.49 2.83 19.57
CA LYS A 2 -41.52 1.87 20.16
C LYS A 2 -40.93 0.85 19.16
N ALA A 3 -41.75 0.29 18.27
CA ALA A 3 -41.28 -0.66 17.25
C ALA A 3 -40.30 -0.04 16.24
N ARG A 4 -40.47 1.24 15.90
CA ARG A 4 -39.54 1.95 15.00
C ARG A 4 -38.19 2.19 15.68
N ILE A 5 -38.20 2.55 16.96
CA ILE A 5 -36.98 2.75 17.75
C ILE A 5 -36.20 1.44 17.89
N LEU A 6 -36.90 0.33 18.16
CA LEU A 6 -36.27 -1.00 18.22
C LEU A 6 -35.71 -1.44 16.86
N ALA A 7 -36.43 -1.17 15.77
CA ALA A 7 -35.93 -1.48 14.42
C ALA A 7 -34.67 -0.68 14.06
N VAL A 8 -34.63 0.61 14.39
CA VAL A 8 -33.46 1.47 14.16
C VAL A 8 -32.29 1.02 15.05
N GLY A 9 -32.55 0.78 16.34
CA GLY A 9 -31.53 0.29 17.27
C GLY A 9 -30.96 -1.07 16.87
N GLY A 10 -31.82 -2.00 16.44
CA GLY A 10 -31.41 -3.29 15.90
C GLY A 10 -30.58 -3.15 14.62
N GLY A 11 -31.00 -2.27 13.71
CA GLY A 11 -30.25 -1.98 12.48
C GLY A 11 -28.84 -1.44 12.76
N ILE A 12 -28.73 -0.50 13.69
CA ILE A 12 -27.43 0.05 14.11
C ILE A 12 -26.58 -1.04 14.76
N ALA A 13 -27.14 -1.85 15.64
CA ALA A 13 -26.42 -2.95 16.29
C ALA A 13 -25.86 -3.95 15.28
N VAL A 14 -26.66 -4.36 14.29
CA VAL A 14 -26.22 -5.25 13.21
C VAL A 14 -25.10 -4.61 12.38
N LEU A 15 -25.23 -3.32 12.07
CA LEU A 15 -24.22 -2.61 11.29
C LEU A 15 -22.88 -2.52 12.04
N LEU A 16 -22.91 -2.22 13.34
CA LEU A 16 -21.71 -2.23 14.19
C LEU A 16 -21.08 -3.63 14.25
N LEU A 17 -21.90 -4.68 14.32
CA LEU A 17 -21.43 -6.07 14.35
C LEU A 17 -20.72 -6.46 13.05
N MET A 18 -21.24 -6.03 11.90
CA MET A 18 -20.58 -6.22 10.60
C MET A 18 -19.22 -5.49 10.53
N VAL A 19 -19.14 -4.26 11.01
CA VAL A 19 -17.87 -3.50 11.04
C VAL A 19 -16.85 -4.18 11.94
N ALA A 20 -17.25 -4.61 13.15
CA ALA A 20 -16.37 -5.31 14.07
C ALA A 20 -15.84 -6.62 13.46
N MET A 21 -16.70 -7.40 12.82
CA MET A 21 -16.30 -8.63 12.13
C MET A 21 -15.29 -8.33 11.00
N ARG A 22 -15.50 -7.25 10.24
CA ARG A 22 -14.58 -6.83 9.18
C ARG A 22 -13.20 -6.42 9.74
N ILE A 23 -13.16 -5.72 10.87
CA ILE A 23 -11.90 -5.35 11.54
C ILE A 23 -11.16 -6.60 12.00
N VAL A 24 -11.86 -7.54 12.65
CA VAL A 24 -11.27 -8.81 13.09
C VAL A 24 -10.72 -9.60 11.90
N GLN A 25 -11.45 -9.65 10.78
CA GLN A 25 -10.99 -10.27 9.55
C GLN A 25 -9.70 -9.62 9.03
N PHE A 26 -9.64 -8.29 8.97
CA PHE A 26 -8.42 -7.60 8.56
C PHE A 26 -7.24 -7.85 9.51
N THR A 27 -7.51 -7.92 10.81
CA THR A 27 -6.46 -8.04 11.84
C THR A 27 -5.93 -9.47 11.96
N LEU A 28 -6.77 -10.49 11.75
CA LEU A 28 -6.36 -11.89 11.83
C LEU A 28 -5.85 -12.45 10.50
N THR A 29 -6.46 -12.06 9.38
CA THR A 29 -6.18 -12.67 8.06
C THR A 29 -5.19 -11.84 7.24
N ASP A 30 -5.33 -10.51 7.24
CA ASP A 30 -4.57 -9.62 6.35
C ASP A 30 -3.41 -8.90 7.05
N SER A 31 -3.17 -9.18 8.34
CA SER A 31 -2.06 -8.59 9.12
C SER A 31 -0.69 -8.60 8.42
N PRO A 32 -0.23 -9.72 7.80
CA PRO A 32 1.04 -9.71 7.07
C PRO A 32 0.97 -8.90 5.78
N ASP A 33 -0.17 -8.84 5.10
CA ASP A 33 -0.34 -8.09 3.85
C ASP A 33 -0.49 -6.60 4.05
N LEU A 34 -1.24 -6.16 5.07
CA LEU A 34 -1.31 -4.76 5.48
C LEU A 34 0.03 -4.27 6.01
N ALA A 35 0.77 -5.08 6.78
CA ALA A 35 2.13 -4.75 7.21
C ALA A 35 3.13 -4.74 6.04
N ARG A 36 2.92 -5.55 4.98
CA ARG A 36 3.71 -5.49 3.74
C ARG A 36 3.36 -4.24 2.91
N LEU A 37 2.09 -3.86 2.83
CA LEU A 37 1.62 -2.69 2.10
C LEU A 37 2.10 -1.39 2.79
N ALA A 38 1.98 -1.31 4.11
CA ALA A 38 2.49 -0.20 4.91
C ALA A 38 4.02 -0.10 4.80
N ARG A 39 4.74 -1.22 4.84
CA ARG A 39 6.20 -1.23 4.59
C ARG A 39 6.54 -0.75 3.19
N ARG A 40 5.82 -1.17 2.14
CA ARG A 40 6.02 -0.70 0.76
C ARG A 40 5.68 0.77 0.58
N GLN A 41 4.64 1.28 1.25
CA GLN A 41 4.30 2.71 1.22
C GLN A 41 5.35 3.57 1.95
N HIS A 42 6.05 3.02 2.93
CA HIS A 42 7.20 3.64 3.58
C HIS A 42 8.54 3.41 2.84
N HIS A 43 8.60 2.54 1.83
CA HIS A 43 9.83 2.31 1.05
C HIS A 43 10.05 3.43 0.05
N GLU A 44 10.86 4.38 0.52
CA GLU A 44 11.84 5.17 -0.22
C GLU A 44 11.51 5.59 -1.65
N GLN A 45 11.45 6.91 -1.83
CA GLN A 45 11.68 7.52 -3.14
C GLN A 45 13.16 7.39 -3.50
N ILE A 46 13.54 6.23 -4.04
CA ILE A 46 14.90 5.99 -4.56
C ILE A 46 15.03 6.80 -5.85
N HIS A 47 15.82 7.88 -5.79
CA HIS A 47 16.15 8.66 -6.97
C HIS A 47 17.14 7.84 -7.82
N ILE A 48 16.63 7.14 -8.83
CA ILE A 48 17.47 6.45 -9.80
C ILE A 48 18.12 7.51 -10.67
N ALA A 49 19.39 7.84 -10.37
CA ALA A 49 20.17 8.73 -11.21
C ALA A 49 20.32 8.09 -12.60
N ALA A 50 20.08 8.88 -13.66
CA ALA A 50 20.28 8.40 -15.01
C ALA A 50 21.78 8.10 -15.23
N HIS A 51 22.11 6.87 -15.65
CA HIS A 51 23.46 6.53 -16.08
C HIS A 51 23.85 7.43 -17.26
N ARG A 52 24.92 8.21 -17.09
CA ARG A 52 25.47 9.03 -18.17
C ARG A 52 26.09 8.11 -19.22
N GLY A 53 25.70 8.31 -20.48
CA GLY A 53 26.20 7.53 -21.61
C GLY A 53 27.72 7.58 -21.74
N ALA A 54 28.30 6.50 -22.26
CA ALA A 54 29.73 6.43 -22.51
C ALA A 54 30.13 7.40 -23.64
N ILE A 55 31.26 8.06 -23.47
CA ILE A 55 31.88 8.87 -24.52
C ILE A 55 32.76 7.94 -25.36
N LEU A 56 32.47 7.89 -26.67
CA LEU A 56 33.15 7.03 -27.63
C LEU A 56 33.96 7.89 -28.61
N ASP A 57 35.09 7.38 -29.08
CA ASP A 57 35.82 7.96 -30.21
C ASP A 57 35.14 7.58 -31.55
N ARG A 58 35.54 8.20 -32.66
CA ARG A 58 35.06 7.92 -34.03
C ARG A 58 35.26 6.47 -34.48
N HIS A 59 36.11 5.72 -33.81
CA HIS A 59 36.37 4.30 -34.04
C HIS A 59 35.58 3.38 -33.09
N GLY A 60 34.75 3.94 -32.21
CA GLY A 60 33.93 3.18 -31.24
C GLY A 60 34.65 2.84 -29.94
N GLU A 61 35.88 3.29 -29.74
CA GLU A 61 36.65 3.05 -28.51
C GLU A 61 36.15 3.92 -27.35
N THR A 62 36.03 3.36 -26.14
CA THR A 62 35.48 4.06 -24.96
C THR A 62 36.52 4.96 -24.32
N LEU A 63 36.25 6.26 -24.29
CA LEU A 63 37.12 7.28 -23.70
C LEU A 63 36.74 7.59 -22.24
N ALA A 64 35.45 7.51 -21.91
CA ALA A 64 34.97 7.65 -20.54
C ALA A 64 33.63 6.93 -20.36
N SER A 65 33.48 6.19 -19.27
CA SER A 65 32.21 5.57 -18.87
C SER A 65 31.88 5.91 -17.41
N SER A 66 30.59 5.98 -17.12
CA SER A 66 30.05 6.22 -15.78
C SER A 66 29.69 4.86 -15.19
N VAL A 67 30.25 4.52 -14.03
CA VAL A 67 29.87 3.32 -13.25
C VAL A 67 28.80 3.70 -12.24
#